data_AF-A0A7J9A7G7-F1
#
_entry.id   AF-A0A7J9A7G7-F1
#
_cell.length_a   1.000
_cell.length_b   1.000
_cell.length_c   1.000
_cell.angle_alpha   90.00
_cell.angle_beta   90.00
_cell.angle_gamma   90.00
#
_symmetry.space_group_name_H-M   'P 1'
#
loop_
_entity.id
_entity.type
_entity.pdbx_description
1 polymer ?
#
loop_
_entity_poly.entity_id
_entity_poly.type
_entity_poly.pdbx_seq_one_letter_code
_entity_poly.pdbx_strand_id
1 'polypeptide(L)'
;MGELDPKAFHDTCKSRFPPDEAEIQATTLCSSWQENLKNPDWHPFKVIVEGGNPKEILNEEDEKLTNLKLEWGEEIYNAVVTALKELNEYNPSGRYVISELWNFKENRKATLKEVVGYVVRNIKTAKRKRT
;
A
#
# COMPACT_ATOMS: atom_id res chain seq x y z
N MET A 1 -2.59 0.83 4.96
CA MET A 1 -1.12 0.72 4.82
C MET A 1 -0.81 -0.71 4.39
N GLY A 2 -0.18 -0.86 3.22
CA GLY A 2 0.24 -2.14 2.66
C GLY A 2 -0.71 -2.77 1.64
N GLU A 3 -1.78 -2.06 1.27
CA GLU A 3 -2.72 -2.48 0.22
C GLU A 3 -2.32 -1.83 -1.10
N LEU A 4 -2.37 -2.58 -2.19
CA LEU A 4 -2.08 -2.06 -3.52
C LEU A 4 -3.15 -1.06 -3.97
N ASP A 5 -2.71 0.04 -4.57
CA ASP A 5 -3.62 0.95 -5.28
C ASP A 5 -4.05 0.29 -6.60
N PRO A 6 -5.31 -0.16 -6.74
CA PRO A 6 -5.77 -0.81 -7.96
C PRO A 6 -5.76 0.13 -9.16
N LYS A 7 -5.77 1.46 -8.95
CA LYS A 7 -5.81 2.45 -10.02
C LYS A 7 -4.66 2.30 -11.01
N ALA A 8 -3.43 2.10 -10.51
CA ALA A 8 -2.25 1.90 -11.35
C ALA A 8 -2.42 0.69 -12.28
N PHE A 9 -3.02 -0.40 -11.77
CA PHE A 9 -3.29 -1.61 -12.54
C PHE A 9 -4.39 -1.38 -13.58
N HIS A 10 -5.49 -0.72 -13.22
CA HIS A 10 -6.56 -0.40 -14.17
C HIS A 10 -6.08 0.52 -15.28
N ASP A 11 -5.35 1.59 -14.96
CA ASP A 11 -4.90 2.58 -15.93
C ASP A 11 -3.89 1.95 -16.91
N THR A 12 -2.93 1.17 -16.39
CA THR A 12 -1.98 0.43 -17.23
C THR A 12 -2.70 -0.61 -18.11
N CYS A 13 -3.58 -1.45 -17.56
CA CYS A 13 -4.25 -2.49 -18.31
C CYS A 13 -5.22 -1.94 -19.37
N LYS A 14 -5.91 -0.83 -19.11
CA LYS A 14 -6.75 -0.13 -20.11
C LYS A 14 -5.97 0.30 -21.34
N SER A 15 -4.69 0.64 -21.18
CA SER A 15 -3.82 1.02 -22.30
C SER A 15 -3.27 -0.18 -23.08
N ARG A 16 -3.20 -1.36 -22.45
CA ARG A 16 -2.54 -2.55 -22.98
C ARG A 16 -3.49 -3.60 -23.56
N PHE A 17 -4.72 -3.67 -23.06
CA PHE A 17 -5.68 -4.73 -23.39
C PHE A 17 -6.98 -4.18 -24.01
N PRO A 18 -7.72 -5.01 -24.76
CA PRO A 18 -9.07 -4.69 -25.20
C PRO A 18 -10.00 -4.33 -24.01
N PRO A 19 -10.99 -3.45 -24.18
CA PRO A 19 -11.84 -2.98 -23.09
C PRO A 19 -12.59 -4.08 -22.33
N ASP A 20 -12.94 -5.17 -23.01
CA ASP A 20 -13.61 -6.35 -22.45
C ASP A 20 -12.69 -7.24 -21.60
N GLU A 21 -11.37 -7.18 -21.83
CA GLU A 21 -10.37 -7.95 -21.07
C GLU A 21 -9.65 -7.11 -20.01
N ALA A 22 -9.51 -5.80 -20.23
CA ALA A 22 -8.67 -4.91 -19.42
C ALA A 22 -9.00 -4.96 -17.92
N GLU A 23 -10.28 -5.02 -17.56
CA GLU A 23 -10.72 -5.07 -16.17
C GLU A 23 -10.34 -6.39 -15.49
N ILE A 24 -10.48 -7.51 -16.19
CA ILE A 24 -10.13 -8.84 -15.69
C ILE A 24 -8.61 -8.93 -15.51
N GLN A 25 -7.84 -8.42 -16.48
CA GLN A 25 -6.38 -8.39 -16.41
C GLN A 25 -5.89 -7.53 -15.25
N ALA A 26 -6.44 -6.33 -15.07
CA ALA A 26 -6.10 -5.44 -13.97
C ALA A 26 -6.35 -6.09 -12.60
N THR A 27 -7.55 -6.68 -12.43
CA THR A 27 -7.95 -7.33 -11.18
C THR A 27 -7.07 -8.55 -10.87
N THR A 28 -6.79 -9.37 -11.88
CA THR A 28 -5.96 -10.57 -11.75
C THR A 28 -4.53 -10.21 -11.37
N LEU A 29 -3.95 -9.22 -12.06
CA LEU A 29 -2.59 -8.76 -11.82
C LEU A 29 -2.46 -8.12 -10.43
N CYS A 30 -3.39 -7.23 -10.06
CA CYS A 30 -3.41 -6.58 -8.75
C CYS A 30 -3.51 -7.63 -7.62
N SER A 31 -4.42 -8.60 -7.74
CA SER A 31 -4.58 -9.67 -6.75
C SER A 31 -3.34 -10.54 -6.65
N SER A 32 -2.73 -10.92 -7.78
CA SER A 32 -1.49 -11.70 -7.81
C SER A 32 -0.34 -10.99 -7.09
N TRP A 33 -0.19 -9.68 -7.30
CA TRP A 33 0.82 -8.89 -6.59
C TRP A 33 0.49 -8.72 -5.10
N GLN A 34 -0.78 -8.57 -4.74
CA GLN A 34 -1.18 -8.52 -3.34
C GLN A 34 -0.83 -9.81 -2.59
N GLU A 35 -0.99 -10.97 -3.23
CA GLU A 35 -0.57 -12.26 -2.65
C GLU A 35 0.96 -12.40 -2.59
N ASN A 36 1.70 -11.92 -3.60
CA ASN A 36 3.16 -11.87 -3.53
C ASN A 36 3.63 -11.02 -2.33
N LEU A 37 3.00 -9.87 -2.07
CA LEU A 37 3.34 -9.01 -0.93
C LEU A 37 3.13 -9.68 0.43
N LYS A 38 2.14 -10.57 0.53
CA LYS A 38 1.86 -11.34 1.76
C LYS A 38 2.86 -12.48 1.99
N ASN A 39 3.62 -12.87 0.97
CA ASN A 39 4.57 -13.97 1.10
C ASN A 39 5.75 -13.56 2.01
N PRO A 40 5.94 -14.20 3.18
CA PRO A 40 7.04 -13.86 4.09
C PRO A 40 8.41 -14.27 3.53
N ASP A 41 8.48 -15.24 2.63
CA ASP A 41 9.74 -15.71 2.03
C ASP A 41 10.29 -14.71 1.00
N TRP A 42 9.44 -13.80 0.50
CA TRP A 42 9.87 -12.73 -0.39
C TRP A 42 10.07 -11.44 0.39
N HIS A 43 11.33 -11.17 0.73
CA HIS A 43 11.75 -9.99 1.49
C HIS A 43 12.87 -9.25 0.73
N PRO A 44 12.53 -8.43 -0.29
CA PRO A 44 13.50 -7.76 -1.15
C PRO A 44 14.08 -6.50 -0.48
N PHE A 45 14.59 -6.65 0.73
CA PHE A 45 15.28 -5.61 1.48
C PHE A 45 16.70 -6.05 1.80
N LYS A 46 17.61 -5.09 1.87
CA LYS A 46 19.00 -5.28 2.29
C LYS A 46 19.32 -4.37 3.46
N VAL A 47 20.16 -4.84 4.36
CA VAL A 47 20.64 -4.05 5.49
C VAL A 47 21.90 -3.31 5.08
N ILE A 48 21.89 -1.99 5.22
CA ILE A 48 23.07 -1.13 5.10
C ILE A 48 23.41 -0.55 6.47
N VAL A 49 24.68 -0.19 6.68
CA VAL A 49 25.13 0.47 7.90
C VAL A 49 25.37 1.95 7.59
N GLU A 50 24.53 2.81 8.14
CA GLU A 50 24.72 4.27 8.08
C GLU A 50 25.02 4.81 9.47
N GLY A 51 26.21 5.39 9.64
CA GLY A 51 26.61 5.99 10.92
C GLY A 51 26.64 5.00 12.09
N GLY A 52 26.91 3.72 11.81
CA GLY A 52 26.92 2.64 12.81
C GLY A 52 25.56 2.02 13.13
N ASN A 53 24.47 2.53 12.54
CA ASN A 53 23.13 1.97 12.74
C ASN A 53 22.70 1.13 11.51
N PRO A 54 22.25 -0.12 11.70
CA PRO A 54 21.67 -0.90 10.61
C PRO A 54 20.34 -0.30 10.16
N LYS A 55 20.17 -0.15 8.84
CA LYS A 55 18.94 0.29 8.20
C LYS A 55 18.57 -0.67 7.08
N GLU A 56 17.31 -1.09 7.05
CA GLU A 56 16.76 -1.81 5.91
C GLU A 56 16.40 -0.84 4.79
N ILE A 57 16.90 -1.11 3.60
CA ILE A 57 16.55 -0.39 2.37
C ILE A 57 16.06 -1.38 1.32
N LEU A 58 15.22 -0.91 0.40
CA LEU A 58 14.75 -1.73 -0.71
C LEU A 58 15.93 -2.21 -1.55
N ASN A 59 15.94 -3.50 -1.90
CA ASN A 59 16.86 -4.02 -2.88
C ASN A 59 16.29 -3.80 -4.30
N GLU A 60 16.71 -2.72 -4.96
CA GLU A 60 16.25 -2.40 -6.33
C GLU A 60 16.69 -3.43 -7.38
N GLU A 61 17.69 -4.25 -7.08
CA GLU A 61 18.19 -5.35 -7.93
C GLU A 61 17.40 -6.66 -7.73
N ASP A 62 16.35 -6.67 -6.90
CA ASP A 62 15.48 -7.84 -6.75
C ASP A 62 14.90 -8.26 -8.10
N GLU A 63 14.98 -9.54 -8.40
CA GLU A 63 14.59 -10.11 -9.70
C GLU A 63 13.10 -9.86 -10.00
N LYS A 64 12.22 -10.05 -9.00
CA LYS A 64 10.77 -9.84 -9.18
C LYS A 64 10.46 -8.36 -9.40
N LEU A 65 11.07 -7.47 -8.64
CA LEU A 65 10.88 -6.02 -8.81
C LEU A 65 11.41 -5.52 -10.15
N THR A 66 12.56 -6.04 -10.59
CA THR A 66 13.16 -5.70 -11.89
C THR A 66 12.26 -6.18 -13.03
N ASN A 67 11.80 -7.43 -12.98
CA ASN A 67 10.89 -7.99 -13.99
C ASN A 67 9.54 -7.24 -14.01
N LEU A 68 8.98 -6.89 -12.84
CA LEU A 68 7.76 -6.09 -12.75
C LEU A 68 7.90 -4.76 -13.49
N LYS A 69 9.00 -4.03 -13.24
CA LYS A 69 9.25 -2.73 -13.86
C LYS A 69 9.42 -2.85 -15.38
N LEU A 70 10.10 -3.89 -15.84
CA LEU A 70 10.31 -4.16 -17.27
C LEU A 70 9.01 -4.53 -17.97
N GLU A 71 8.18 -5.38 -17.37
CA GLU A 71 6.97 -5.90 -18.00
C GLU A 71 5.77 -4.97 -17.92
N TRP A 72 5.63 -4.23 -16.82
CA TRP A 72 4.42 -3.48 -16.47
C TRP A 72 4.65 -1.99 -16.28
N GLY A 73 5.90 -1.54 -16.34
CA GLY A 73 6.25 -0.13 -16.28
C GLY A 73 6.33 0.45 -14.87
N GLU A 74 6.58 1.76 -14.82
CA GLU A 74 6.91 2.48 -13.60
C GLU A 74 5.72 2.67 -12.66
N GLU A 75 4.50 2.82 -13.18
CA GLU A 75 3.30 3.07 -12.37
C GLU A 75 2.96 1.88 -11.47
N ILE A 76 2.87 0.68 -12.04
CA ILE A 76 2.62 -0.56 -11.28
C ILE A 76 3.80 -0.86 -10.35
N TYR A 77 5.03 -0.68 -10.81
CA TYR A 77 6.22 -0.82 -9.97
C TYR A 77 6.15 0.06 -8.73
N ASN A 78 5.82 1.34 -8.88
CA ASN A 78 5.72 2.29 -7.78
C ASN A 78 4.59 1.93 -6.82
N ALA A 79 3.44 1.47 -7.31
CA ALA A 79 2.34 1.00 -6.48
C ALA A 79 2.76 -0.20 -5.61
N VAL A 80 3.44 -1.19 -6.20
CA VAL A 80 3.94 -2.36 -5.47
C VAL A 80 5.01 -1.99 -4.45
N VAL A 81 5.98 -1.16 -4.83
CA VAL A 81 7.06 -0.72 -3.92
C VAL A 81 6.51 0.08 -2.75
N THR A 82 5.49 0.92 -2.98
CA THR A 82 4.85 1.71 -1.93
C THR A 82 4.16 0.79 -0.92
N ALA A 83 3.31 -0.13 -1.40
CA ALA A 83 2.64 -1.09 -0.51
C ALA A 83 3.64 -1.98 0.24
N LEU A 84 4.72 -2.41 -0.42
CA LEU A 84 5.77 -3.21 0.20
C LEU A 84 6.49 -2.46 1.34
N LYS A 85 6.85 -1.19 1.12
CA LYS A 85 7.48 -0.33 2.15
C LYS A 85 6.54 -0.11 3.33
N GLU A 86 5.27 0.18 3.05
CA GLU A 86 4.24 0.32 4.09
C GLU A 86 4.08 -0.97 4.92
N LEU A 87 4.05 -2.15 4.29
CA LEU A 87 4.00 -3.42 5.02
C LEU A 87 5.24 -3.60 5.91
N ASN A 88 6.42 -3.25 5.42
CA ASN A 88 7.66 -3.38 6.21
C ASN A 88 7.69 -2.41 7.40
N GLU A 89 7.17 -1.20 7.25
CA GLU A 89 7.12 -0.21 8.32
C GLU A 89 6.07 -0.57 9.39
N TYR A 90 4.88 -1.02 8.97
CA TYR A 90 3.74 -1.20 9.87
C TYR A 90 3.61 -2.62 10.41
N ASN A 91 3.99 -3.65 9.63
CA ASN A 91 3.82 -5.05 9.99
C ASN A 91 4.88 -5.97 9.35
N PRO A 92 6.18 -5.76 9.66
CA PRO A 92 7.27 -6.46 8.99
C PRO A 92 7.15 -7.98 9.10
N SER A 93 6.72 -8.49 10.25
CA SER A 93 6.57 -9.94 10.48
C SER A 93 5.24 -10.50 9.97
N GLY A 94 4.14 -9.77 10.14
CA GLY A 94 2.80 -10.28 9.84
C GLY A 94 2.38 -10.11 8.39
N ARG A 95 2.91 -9.11 7.68
CA ARG A 95 2.64 -8.84 6.24
C ARG A 95 1.14 -8.70 5.89
N TYR A 96 0.28 -8.42 6.88
CA TYR A 96 -1.12 -8.08 6.66
C TYR A 96 -1.31 -6.56 6.63
N VAL A 97 -2.25 -6.12 5.80
CA VAL A 97 -2.64 -4.71 5.68
C VAL A 97 -3.11 -4.18 7.03
N ILE A 98 -2.61 -3.00 7.41
CA ILE A 98 -3.06 -2.28 8.61
C ILE A 98 -4.00 -1.14 8.20
N SER A 99 -5.19 -1.15 8.80
CA SER A 99 -6.17 -0.07 8.68
C SER A 99 -5.71 1.15 9.49
N GLU A 100 -5.73 2.33 8.88
CA GLU A 100 -5.33 3.58 9.50
C GLU A 100 -6.46 4.62 9.39
N LEU A 101 -6.58 5.48 10.40
CA LEU A 101 -7.51 6.59 10.36
C LEU A 101 -6.92 7.71 9.50
N TRP A 102 -7.65 8.12 8.47
CA TRP A 102 -7.18 9.10 7.49
C TRP A 102 -7.86 10.46 7.66
N ASN A 103 -7.08 11.54 7.64
CA ASN A 103 -7.61 12.88 7.50
C ASN A 103 -7.67 13.24 6.01
N PHE A 104 -8.85 13.07 5.41
CA PHE A 104 -9.09 13.38 3.99
C PHE A 104 -8.86 14.84 3.61
N LYS A 105 -8.95 15.79 4.55
CA LYS A 105 -8.71 17.21 4.26
C LYS A 105 -7.24 17.52 4.13
N GLU A 106 -6.44 16.93 5.00
CA GLU A 106 -4.98 17.16 5.07
C GLU A 106 -4.20 16.15 4.24
N ASN A 107 -4.89 15.18 3.63
CA ASN A 107 -4.33 14.07 2.87
C ASN A 107 -3.17 13.35 3.59
N ARG A 108 -3.37 13.07 4.89
CA ARG A 108 -2.40 12.35 5.72
C ARG A 108 -3.11 11.53 6.78
N LYS A 109 -2.35 10.65 7.45
CA LYS A 109 -2.79 9.96 8.66
C LYS A 109 -3.36 10.97 9.67
N ALA A 110 -4.52 10.64 10.22
CA ALA A 110 -5.15 11.43 11.25
C ALA A 110 -4.32 11.36 12.54
N THR A 111 -4.10 12.53 13.14
CA THR A 111 -3.47 12.61 14.46
C THR A 111 -4.42 12.12 15.54
N LEU A 112 -3.86 11.68 16.68
CA LEU A 112 -4.65 11.29 17.85
C LEU A 112 -5.61 12.41 18.28
N LYS A 113 -5.17 13.67 18.22
CA LYS A 113 -6.01 14.84 18.54
C LYS A 113 -7.22 14.96 17.61
N GLU A 114 -7.02 14.78 16.30
CA GLU A 114 -8.10 14.83 15.31
C GLU A 114 -9.11 13.70 15.54
N VAL A 115 -8.62 12.49 15.79
CA VAL A 115 -9.45 11.30 16.07
C VAL A 115 -10.28 11.48 17.34
N VAL A 116 -9.64 11.83 18.46
CA VAL A 116 -10.33 12.08 19.74
C VAL A 116 -11.36 13.20 19.58
N GLY A 117 -10.98 14.29 18.91
CA GLY A 117 -11.88 15.41 18.63
C GLY A 117 -13.09 15.02 17.77
N TYR A 118 -12.91 14.11 16.80
CA TYR A 118 -14.00 13.56 16.01
C TYR A 118 -14.94 12.68 16.84
N VAL A 119 -14.41 11.74 17.60
CA VAL A 119 -15.19 10.82 18.46
C VAL A 119 -16.03 11.59 19.49
N VAL A 120 -15.41 12.54 20.21
CA VAL A 120 -16.12 13.35 21.23
C VAL A 120 -17.27 14.15 20.62
N ARG A 121 -17.08 14.75 19.44
CA ARG A 121 -18.15 15.48 18.73
C ARG A 121 -19.31 14.57 18.37
N ASN A 122 -19.04 13.39 17.82
CA ASN A 122 -20.08 12.44 17.42
C ASN A 122 -20.89 11.93 18.61
N ILE A 123 -20.24 11.63 19.74
CA ILE A 123 -20.93 11.22 20.97
C ILE A 123 -21.88 12.32 21.46
N LYS A 124 -21.42 13.59 21.47
CA LYS A 124 -22.26 14.73 21.88
C LYS A 124 -23.46 14.91 20.96
N THR A 125 -23.28 14.80 19.65
CA THR A 125 -24.37 14.91 18.67
C THR A 125 -25.38 13.77 18.81
N ALA A 126 -24.93 12.53 19.02
CA ALA A 126 -25.81 11.39 19.21
C ALA A 126 -26.68 11.52 20.46
N LYS A 127 -26.13 12.04 21.57
CA LYS A 127 -26.88 12.30 22.80
C LYS A 127 -27.98 13.35 22.62
N ARG A 128 -27.75 14.39 21.80
CA ARG A 128 -28.74 15.43 21.51
C ARG A 128 -29.91 14.98 20.63
N LYS A 129 -29.76 13.87 19.90
CA LYS A 129 -30.83 13.31 19.04
C LYS A 129 -31.74 12.30 19.76
N ARG A 130 -31.42 11.92 20.99
CA ARG A 130 -32.19 10.96 21.81
C ARG A 130 -33.22 11.62 22.72
N THR A 131 -33.39 12.93 22.61
CA THR A 131 -34.45 13.76 23.20
C THR A 131 -35.38 14.20 22.10
#